data_AF-A0A7J9MNK5-F1
#
_entry.id   AF-A0A7J9MNK5-F1
#
_cell.length_a   1.000
_cell.length_b   1.000
_cell.length_c   1.000
_cell.angle_alpha   90.00
_cell.angle_beta   90.00
_cell.angle_gamma   90.00
#
_symmetry.space_group_name_H-M   'P 1'
#
loop_
_entity.id
_entity.type
_entity.pdbx_description
1 polymer ?
#
loop_
_entity_poly.entity_id
_entity_poly.type
_entity_poly.pdbx_seq_one_letter_code
_entity_poly.pdbx_strand_id
1 'polypeptide(L)'
;MSSLAAAKSLRSLSFTPSAPSLNSSLFNWATDISSSDVRSLRPIDNIFKFHKAIRKDLEYLDIESGKLNDCNETFLRQFTGRFRLLWGLYRAHSNAEDDIVFPALESKESLHNVSHSYTLDHKQEERLLEDISSALSELTQLCEYLNDSNVNGNLNEINSDSSGQNDTMQKYIQKATELQGMCKSIRVTLDQHVFREELELWPLFDRHFSVEEQDKIVGRIIGTTGAEVLQSMLPWVTSALTQEEQNKMMDTWKQATKNTMFSEWLNEWWEGNDASSPTSTFENFSFKALMYMRVLTRVISILSLGGRISFV
;
A
#
# COMPACT_ATOMS: atom_id res chain seq x y z
N MET A 1 -73.31 -19.02 40.66
CA MET A 1 -74.41 -19.48 39.79
C MET A 1 -73.98 -19.33 38.32
N SER A 2 -74.43 -20.27 37.49
CA SER A 2 -74.47 -20.33 36.01
C SER A 2 -73.18 -20.27 35.17
N SER A 3 -72.80 -21.47 34.71
CA SER A 3 -72.49 -21.88 33.33
C SER A 3 -73.11 -21.01 32.20
N LEU A 4 -72.38 -20.74 31.11
CA LEU A 4 -72.55 -21.42 29.79
C LEU A 4 -71.54 -20.91 28.73
N ALA A 5 -71.17 -21.82 27.84
CA ALA A 5 -70.16 -21.76 26.78
C ALA A 5 -70.49 -20.86 25.57
N ALA A 6 -69.45 -20.47 24.80
CA ALA A 6 -69.48 -20.49 23.34
C ALA A 6 -68.05 -20.39 22.74
N ALA A 7 -67.68 -21.40 21.96
CA ALA A 7 -66.45 -21.49 21.19
C ALA A 7 -66.45 -20.57 19.97
N LYS A 8 -65.32 -19.90 19.67
CA LYS A 8 -64.99 -19.42 18.31
C LYS A 8 -63.47 -19.42 18.05
N SER A 9 -63.09 -20.31 17.13
CA SER A 9 -62.05 -20.21 16.09
C SER A 9 -60.59 -19.92 16.50
N LEU A 10 -59.76 -20.98 16.46
CA LEU A 10 -58.31 -20.89 16.39
C LEU A 10 -57.90 -20.44 14.98
N ARG A 11 -57.45 -19.19 14.84
CA ARG A 11 -56.70 -18.73 13.67
C ARG A 11 -55.22 -18.70 14.04
N SER A 12 -54.43 -19.46 13.32
CA SER A 12 -52.97 -19.56 13.46
C SER A 12 -52.31 -18.18 13.37
N LEU A 13 -51.71 -17.71 14.45
CA LEU A 13 -50.77 -16.59 14.42
C LEU A 13 -49.40 -17.14 14.02
N SER A 14 -49.08 -17.04 12.72
CA SER A 14 -47.72 -17.20 12.23
C SER A 14 -46.89 -16.01 12.74
N PHE A 15 -46.13 -16.22 13.81
CA PHE A 15 -45.09 -15.28 14.23
C PHE A 15 -43.88 -15.43 13.31
N THR A 16 -43.70 -14.48 12.40
CA THR A 16 -42.40 -14.20 11.78
C THR A 16 -41.72 -13.07 12.55
N PRO A 17 -40.49 -13.23 13.06
CA PRO A 17 -39.73 -12.12 13.59
C PRO A 17 -39.08 -11.41 12.40
N SER A 18 -39.80 -10.50 11.75
CA SER A 18 -39.18 -9.61 10.77
C SER A 18 -38.46 -8.50 11.53
N ALA A 19 -37.15 -8.67 11.69
CA ALA A 19 -36.25 -7.56 12.01
C ALA A 19 -36.41 -6.47 10.93
N PRO A 20 -36.40 -5.18 11.30
CA PRO A 20 -36.50 -4.12 10.31
C PRO A 20 -35.30 -4.20 9.37
N SER A 21 -35.56 -4.32 8.07
CA SER A 21 -34.54 -4.23 7.05
C SER A 21 -33.91 -2.84 7.14
N LEU A 22 -32.64 -2.77 7.53
CA LEU A 22 -31.81 -1.61 7.28
C LEU A 22 -31.74 -1.45 5.76
N ASN A 23 -32.59 -0.58 5.22
CA ASN A 23 -32.41 -0.06 3.87
C ASN A 23 -31.10 0.71 3.87
N SER A 24 -30.04 0.05 3.43
CA SER A 24 -28.74 0.62 3.19
C SER A 24 -28.84 1.60 2.02
N SER A 25 -29.11 2.86 2.31
CA SER A 25 -28.87 3.99 1.40
C SER A 25 -27.38 4.37 1.31
N LEU A 26 -26.47 3.46 1.68
CA LEU A 26 -25.02 3.63 1.64
C LEU A 26 -24.37 3.25 0.31
N PHE A 27 -25.15 2.83 -0.68
CA PHE A 27 -24.67 2.52 -2.02
C PHE A 27 -25.62 3.10 -3.05
N ASN A 28 -25.36 4.34 -3.48
CA ASN A 28 -25.74 4.90 -4.78
C ASN A 28 -25.04 6.27 -4.94
N TRP A 29 -23.72 6.26 -5.15
CA TRP A 29 -22.99 7.41 -5.71
C TRP A 29 -22.51 7.16 -7.15
N ALA A 30 -23.13 6.19 -7.82
CA ALA A 30 -23.14 6.16 -9.27
C ALA A 30 -24.47 6.78 -9.71
N THR A 31 -24.41 7.87 -10.49
CA THR A 31 -25.55 8.54 -11.16
C THR A 31 -26.14 9.75 -10.44
N ASP A 32 -25.32 10.74 -10.09
CA ASP A 32 -25.71 12.17 -10.11
C ASP A 32 -24.47 13.08 -10.26
N ILE A 33 -23.59 12.74 -11.22
CA ILE A 33 -22.63 13.72 -11.75
C ILE A 33 -23.41 14.58 -12.74
N SER A 34 -24.11 15.56 -12.19
CA SER A 34 -24.60 16.72 -12.93
C SER A 34 -23.43 17.34 -13.70
N SER A 35 -23.59 17.33 -15.02
CA SER A 35 -22.79 18.03 -16.02
C SER A 35 -22.63 19.52 -15.65
N SER A 36 -21.56 19.88 -14.94
CA SER A 36 -20.86 21.18 -15.01
C SER A 36 -19.74 21.27 -13.97
N ASP A 37 -18.62 20.57 -14.17
CA ASP A 37 -17.29 21.15 -13.98
C ASP A 37 -16.24 20.18 -14.50
N VAL A 38 -15.41 20.60 -15.44
CA VAL A 38 -14.09 19.98 -15.59
C VAL A 38 -13.33 20.46 -14.36
N ARG A 39 -13.52 19.77 -13.22
CA ARG A 39 -12.78 20.09 -11.99
C ARG A 39 -11.31 19.99 -12.36
N SER A 40 -10.65 21.15 -12.44
CA SER A 40 -9.22 21.23 -12.70
C SER A 40 -8.53 20.34 -11.67
N LEU A 41 -7.78 19.34 -12.13
CA LEU A 41 -7.02 18.46 -11.25
C LEU A 41 -6.11 19.32 -10.40
N ARG A 42 -6.27 19.21 -9.09
CA ARG A 42 -5.51 20.05 -8.17
C ARG A 42 -4.16 19.41 -7.90
N PRO A 43 -3.11 20.20 -7.64
CA PRO A 43 -1.77 19.65 -7.41
C PRO A 43 -1.73 18.56 -6.34
N ILE A 44 -2.48 18.76 -5.25
CA ILE A 44 -2.52 17.82 -4.13
C ILE A 44 -3.22 16.49 -4.50
N ASP A 45 -4.06 16.45 -5.54
CA ASP A 45 -4.81 15.26 -5.95
C ASP A 45 -3.90 14.13 -6.46
N ASN A 46 -2.62 14.40 -6.71
CA ASN A 46 -1.66 13.34 -7.02
C ASN A 46 -1.57 12.29 -5.92
N ILE A 47 -1.86 12.66 -4.67
CA ILE A 47 -1.84 11.75 -3.53
C ILE A 47 -2.75 10.53 -3.74
N PHE A 48 -3.91 10.72 -4.37
CA PHE A 48 -4.85 9.63 -4.68
C PHE A 48 -4.22 8.57 -5.62
N LYS A 49 -3.23 8.96 -6.43
CA LYS A 49 -2.49 8.01 -7.30
C LYS A 49 -1.56 7.13 -6.48
N PHE A 50 -0.91 7.69 -5.46
CA PHE A 50 -0.11 6.94 -4.50
C PHE A 50 -0.99 6.01 -3.67
N HIS A 51 -2.11 6.50 -3.16
CA HIS A 51 -3.08 5.69 -2.41
C HIS A 51 -3.59 4.50 -3.23
N LYS A 52 -3.87 4.70 -4.52
CA LYS A 52 -4.24 3.63 -5.44
C LYS A 52 -3.13 2.57 -5.58
N ALA A 53 -1.87 2.99 -5.65
CA ALA A 53 -0.72 2.08 -5.70
C ALA A 53 -0.52 1.31 -4.39
N ILE A 54 -0.66 1.98 -3.24
CA ILE A 54 -0.62 1.37 -1.90
C ILE A 54 -1.68 0.26 -1.81
N ARG A 55 -2.95 0.58 -2.11
CA ARG A 55 -4.04 -0.40 -2.08
C ARG A 55 -3.79 -1.61 -2.97
N LYS A 56 -3.26 -1.39 -4.18
CA LYS A 56 -2.93 -2.47 -5.13
C LYS A 56 -1.86 -3.41 -4.58
N ASP A 57 -0.85 -2.88 -3.90
CA ASP A 57 0.21 -3.71 -3.30
C ASP A 57 -0.23 -4.36 -1.99
N LEU A 58 -1.11 -3.74 -1.19
CA LEU A 58 -1.74 -4.38 -0.04
C LEU A 58 -2.63 -5.55 -0.45
N GLU A 59 -3.39 -5.40 -1.55
CA GLU A 59 -4.15 -6.49 -2.14
C GLU A 59 -3.24 -7.63 -2.62
N TYR A 60 -2.10 -7.31 -3.24
CA TYR A 60 -1.09 -8.31 -3.56
C TYR A 60 -0.62 -9.06 -2.32
N LEU A 61 -0.25 -8.35 -1.24
CA LEU A 61 0.24 -9.00 -0.02
C LEU A 61 -0.81 -9.94 0.58
N ASP A 62 -2.06 -9.50 0.69
CA ASP A 62 -3.14 -10.35 1.20
C ASP A 62 -3.33 -11.61 0.34
N ILE A 63 -3.54 -11.44 -0.97
CA ILE A 63 -3.85 -12.57 -1.86
C ILE A 63 -2.66 -13.53 -1.97
N GLU A 64 -1.46 -13.01 -2.19
CA GLU A 64 -0.29 -13.82 -2.53
C GLU A 64 0.37 -14.43 -1.29
N SER A 65 0.17 -13.87 -0.10
CA SER A 65 0.62 -14.49 1.15
C SER A 65 0.02 -15.90 1.35
N GLY A 66 -1.15 -16.18 0.78
CA GLY A 66 -1.76 -17.52 0.81
C GLY A 66 -0.93 -18.61 0.12
N LYS A 67 0.06 -18.23 -0.71
CA LYS A 67 0.96 -19.17 -1.38
C LYS A 67 2.21 -19.49 -0.56
N LEU A 68 2.47 -18.77 0.55
CA LEU A 68 3.70 -18.92 1.34
C LEU A 68 3.87 -20.33 1.93
N ASN A 69 2.77 -21.02 2.23
CA ASN A 69 2.82 -22.38 2.80
C ASN A 69 3.53 -23.40 1.91
N ASP A 70 3.46 -23.25 0.58
CA ASP A 70 4.00 -24.20 -0.40
C ASP A 70 4.85 -23.50 -1.48
N CYS A 71 5.44 -22.34 -1.15
CA CYS A 71 6.18 -21.55 -2.13
C CYS A 71 7.61 -22.06 -2.34
N ASN A 72 8.15 -21.77 -3.53
CA ASN A 72 9.58 -21.95 -3.78
C ASN A 72 10.38 -20.69 -3.38
N GLU A 73 11.69 -20.84 -3.26
CA GLU A 73 12.60 -19.75 -2.87
C GLU A 73 12.50 -18.52 -3.79
N THR A 74 12.22 -18.73 -5.08
CA THR A 74 12.07 -17.63 -6.04
C THR A 74 10.82 -16.80 -5.73
N PHE A 75 9.70 -17.45 -5.41
CA PHE A 75 8.48 -16.76 -4.99
C PHE A 75 8.71 -16.03 -3.68
N LEU A 76 9.31 -16.68 -2.66
CA LEU A 76 9.58 -16.05 -1.36
C LEU A 76 10.43 -14.79 -1.52
N ARG A 77 11.48 -14.86 -2.34
CA ARG A 77 12.35 -13.71 -2.66
C ARG A 77 11.58 -12.59 -3.37
N GLN A 78 10.71 -12.92 -4.32
CA GLN A 78 9.88 -11.92 -5.04
C GLN A 78 8.86 -11.27 -4.11
N PHE A 79 8.15 -12.07 -3.30
CA PHE A 79 7.19 -11.60 -2.31
C PHE A 79 7.85 -10.67 -1.30
N THR A 80 8.99 -11.09 -0.74
CA THR A 80 9.79 -10.27 0.20
C THR A 80 10.29 -8.99 -0.44
N GLY A 81 10.75 -9.04 -1.69
CA GLY A 81 11.18 -7.86 -2.44
C GLY A 81 10.04 -6.85 -2.64
N ARG A 82 8.85 -7.33 -2.98
CA ARG A 82 7.66 -6.49 -3.17
C ARG A 82 7.15 -5.90 -1.86
N PHE A 83 7.14 -6.68 -0.79
CA PHE A 83 6.86 -6.18 0.57
C PHE A 83 7.82 -5.05 0.97
N ARG A 84 9.14 -5.24 0.79
CA ARG A 84 10.14 -4.22 1.12
C ARG A 84 9.98 -2.94 0.31
N LEU A 85 9.63 -3.06 -0.98
CA LEU A 85 9.35 -1.90 -1.82
C LEU A 85 8.13 -1.13 -1.30
N LEU A 86 7.00 -1.81 -1.06
CA LEU A 86 5.80 -1.21 -0.50
C LEU A 86 6.12 -0.51 0.82
N TRP A 87 6.80 -1.19 1.74
CA TRP A 87 7.13 -0.65 3.05
C TRP A 87 7.97 0.62 2.95
N GLY A 88 9.04 0.61 2.14
CA GLY A 88 9.88 1.78 1.94
C GLY A 88 9.13 2.97 1.35
N LEU A 89 8.23 2.72 0.39
CA LEU A 89 7.43 3.78 -0.25
C LEU A 89 6.31 4.30 0.65
N TYR A 90 5.63 3.42 1.40
CA TYR A 90 4.65 3.82 2.40
C TYR A 90 5.29 4.64 3.53
N ARG A 91 6.48 4.27 4.00
CA ARG A 91 7.23 5.07 4.98
C ARG A 91 7.59 6.45 4.43
N ALA A 92 7.99 6.55 3.17
CA ALA A 92 8.26 7.86 2.55
C ALA A 92 6.99 8.72 2.44
N HIS A 93 5.85 8.09 2.13
CA HIS A 93 4.54 8.72 2.05
C HIS A 93 4.04 9.25 3.40
N SER A 94 3.96 8.39 4.43
CA SER A 94 3.53 8.78 5.78
C SER A 94 4.45 9.83 6.41
N ASN A 95 5.77 9.75 6.18
CA ASN A 95 6.70 10.80 6.62
C ASN A 95 6.44 12.14 5.90
N ALA A 96 6.17 12.13 4.59
CA ALA A 96 5.85 13.35 3.87
C ALA A 96 4.55 13.99 4.41
N GLU A 97 3.59 13.16 4.81
CA GLU A 97 2.38 13.64 5.45
C GLU A 97 2.66 14.27 6.82
N ASP A 98 3.33 13.54 7.70
CA ASP A 98 3.65 13.98 9.06
C ASP A 98 4.56 15.23 9.08
N ASP A 99 5.54 15.33 8.17
CA ASP A 99 6.55 16.40 8.19
C ASP A 99 6.16 17.64 7.35
N ILE A 100 5.26 17.47 6.36
CA ILE A 100 4.95 18.52 5.38
C ILE A 100 3.45 18.78 5.29
N VAL A 101 2.64 17.76 5.00
CA VAL A 101 1.22 17.94 4.68
C VAL A 101 0.41 18.32 5.91
N PHE A 102 0.53 17.54 7.00
CA PHE A 102 -0.20 17.76 8.24
C PHE A 102 0.19 19.09 8.90
N PRO A 103 1.48 19.47 9.01
CA PRO A 103 1.84 20.80 9.50
C PRO A 103 1.30 21.93 8.62
N ALA A 104 1.24 21.75 7.30
CA ALA A 104 0.64 22.74 6.42
C ALA A 104 -0.87 22.87 6.70
N LEU A 105 -1.58 21.75 6.84
CA LEU A 105 -2.99 21.71 7.18
C LEU A 105 -3.28 22.42 8.51
N GLU A 106 -2.50 22.11 9.55
CA GLU A 106 -2.68 22.66 10.89
C GLU A 106 -2.23 24.13 11.04
N SER A 107 -1.50 24.66 10.05
CA SER A 107 -1.13 26.08 10.01
C SER A 107 -2.30 26.99 9.65
N LYS A 108 -3.41 26.45 9.13
CA LYS A 108 -4.61 27.22 8.81
C LYS A 108 -5.39 27.51 10.10
N GLU A 109 -5.80 28.77 10.28
CA GLU A 109 -6.44 29.28 11.51
C GLU A 109 -7.66 28.45 11.97
N SER A 110 -8.40 27.84 11.05
CA SER A 110 -9.59 27.03 11.38
C SER A 110 -9.31 25.54 11.59
N LEU A 111 -8.09 25.07 11.37
CA LEU A 111 -7.74 23.65 11.35
C LEU A 111 -6.66 23.39 12.40
N HIS A 112 -7.07 22.91 13.57
CA HIS A 112 -6.15 22.59 14.66
C HIS A 112 -6.47 21.21 15.20
N ASN A 113 -5.43 20.40 15.46
CA ASN A 113 -5.54 19.03 15.95
C ASN A 113 -6.38 18.12 15.04
N VAL A 114 -6.31 18.35 13.72
CA VAL A 114 -7.08 17.57 12.73
C VAL A 114 -6.30 16.36 12.23
N SER A 115 -4.97 16.35 12.36
CA SER A 115 -4.12 15.29 11.81
C SER A 115 -3.55 14.32 12.85
N HIS A 116 -3.61 14.65 14.15
CA HIS A 116 -2.89 13.89 15.18
C HIS A 116 -3.24 12.40 15.23
N SER A 117 -4.51 12.04 15.02
CA SER A 117 -4.94 10.63 14.96
C SER A 117 -4.29 9.86 13.82
N TYR A 118 -4.05 10.50 12.67
CA TYR A 118 -3.45 9.87 11.49
C TYR A 118 -1.96 9.62 11.71
N THR A 119 -1.25 10.56 12.34
CA THR A 119 0.14 10.32 12.80
C THR A 119 0.24 9.17 13.81
N LEU A 120 -0.79 8.92 14.62
CA LEU A 120 -0.82 7.75 15.52
C LEU A 120 -1.08 6.46 14.75
N ASP A 121 -1.96 6.49 13.75
CA ASP A 121 -2.18 5.38 12.83
C ASP A 121 -0.86 5.01 12.11
N HIS A 122 -0.14 5.99 11.54
CA HIS A 122 1.17 5.78 10.89
C HIS A 122 2.14 5.03 11.80
N LYS A 123 2.24 5.44 13.08
CA LYS A 123 3.12 4.77 14.05
C LYS A 123 2.69 3.33 14.34
N GLN A 124 1.40 3.03 14.30
CA GLN A 124 0.90 1.68 14.49
C GLN A 124 1.11 0.83 13.24
N GLU A 125 0.89 1.38 12.06
CA GLU A 125 1.09 0.74 10.76
C GLU A 125 2.56 0.41 10.52
N GLU A 126 3.46 1.32 10.90
CA GLU A 126 4.90 1.10 10.88
C GLU A 126 5.31 -0.11 11.75
N ARG A 127 4.75 -0.22 12.98
CA ARG A 127 4.99 -1.40 13.82
C ARG A 127 4.51 -2.70 13.18
N LEU A 128 3.32 -2.68 12.57
CA LEU A 128 2.79 -3.85 11.86
C LEU A 128 3.68 -4.28 10.68
N LEU A 129 4.23 -3.31 9.95
CA LEU A 129 5.17 -3.57 8.85
C LEU A 129 6.51 -4.11 9.38
N GLU A 130 7.02 -3.59 10.50
CA GLU A 130 8.21 -4.12 11.18
C GLU A 130 8.00 -5.58 11.63
N ASP A 131 6.83 -5.90 12.17
CA ASP A 131 6.48 -7.28 12.56
C ASP A 131 6.44 -8.20 11.33
N ILE A 132 5.83 -7.78 10.21
CA ILE A 132 5.80 -8.57 8.97
C ILE A 132 7.22 -8.82 8.45
N SER A 133 8.08 -7.79 8.48
CA SER A 133 9.48 -7.92 8.05
C SER A 133 10.22 -8.97 8.89
N SER A 134 10.01 -8.95 10.20
CA SER A 134 10.61 -9.90 11.13
C SER A 134 10.14 -11.33 10.86
N ALA A 135 8.83 -11.52 10.69
CA ALA A 135 8.26 -12.83 10.37
C ALA A 135 8.72 -13.36 8.99
N LEU A 136 8.89 -12.48 7.98
CA LEU A 136 9.47 -12.86 6.68
C LEU A 136 10.93 -13.30 6.80
N SER A 137 11.72 -12.64 7.66
CA SER A 137 13.10 -13.03 7.94
C SER A 137 13.15 -14.43 8.57
N GLU A 138 12.29 -14.70 9.56
CA GLU A 138 12.18 -16.03 10.18
C GLU A 138 11.74 -17.10 9.17
N LEU A 139 10.74 -16.82 8.34
CA LEU A 139 10.28 -17.75 7.31
C LEU A 139 11.39 -18.08 6.30
N THR A 140 12.17 -17.07 5.90
CA THR A 140 13.32 -17.24 4.98
C THR A 140 14.38 -18.15 5.60
N GLN A 141 14.73 -17.94 6.87
CA GLN A 141 15.68 -18.81 7.57
C GLN A 141 15.17 -20.26 7.63
N LEU A 142 13.90 -20.47 7.97
CA LEU A 142 13.29 -21.81 8.00
C LEU A 142 13.34 -22.48 6.62
N CYS A 143 13.15 -21.72 5.53
CA CYS A 143 13.27 -22.23 4.17
C CYS A 143 14.71 -22.69 3.85
N GLU A 144 15.72 -21.90 4.23
CA GLU A 144 17.14 -22.24 4.05
C GLU A 144 17.52 -23.52 4.81
N TYR A 145 17.12 -23.64 6.08
CA TYR A 145 17.36 -24.85 6.89
C TYR A 145 16.74 -26.12 6.29
N LEU A 146 15.53 -26.02 5.72
CA LEU A 146 14.87 -27.16 5.05
C LEU A 146 15.61 -27.59 3.78
N ASN A 147 16.15 -26.64 3.02
CA ASN A 147 16.90 -26.92 1.80
C ASN A 147 18.26 -27.57 2.09
N ASP A 148 19.01 -27.05 3.05
CA ASP A 148 20.32 -27.59 3.43
C ASP A 148 20.22 -29.02 3.97
N SER A 149 19.15 -29.31 4.73
CA SER A 149 18.86 -30.64 5.26
C SER A 149 18.55 -31.66 4.16
N ASN A 150 17.87 -31.25 3.09
CA ASN A 150 17.57 -32.11 1.93
C ASN A 150 18.82 -32.39 1.08
N VAL A 151 19.73 -31.43 0.94
CA VAL A 151 20.97 -31.60 0.16
C VAL A 151 21.97 -32.51 0.90
N ASN A 152 22.14 -32.33 2.21
CA ASN A 152 23.07 -33.14 3.01
C ASN A 152 22.53 -34.55 3.34
N GLY A 153 21.21 -34.74 3.41
CA GLY A 153 20.58 -36.04 3.66
C GLY A 153 20.74 -37.06 2.53
N ASN A 154 21.16 -36.64 1.33
CA ASN A 154 21.37 -37.53 0.18
C ASN A 154 22.76 -38.19 0.17
N LEU A 155 23.68 -37.81 1.07
CA LEU A 155 25.07 -38.30 1.09
C LEU A 155 25.38 -39.25 2.26
N ASN A 156 24.66 -39.19 3.38
CA ASN A 156 24.95 -40.03 4.55
C ASN A 156 23.69 -40.62 5.20
N GLU A 157 23.58 -41.94 5.06
CA GLU A 157 23.12 -42.91 6.07
C GLU A 157 21.65 -42.89 6.54
N ILE A 158 21.03 -44.05 6.29
CA ILE A 158 19.80 -44.56 6.86
C ILE A 158 19.97 -44.61 8.39
N ASN A 159 19.36 -43.66 9.13
CA ASN A 159 18.70 -43.82 10.43
C ASN A 159 18.82 -42.55 11.30
N SER A 160 17.66 -42.03 11.75
CA SER A 160 17.47 -41.24 12.97
C SER A 160 17.47 -39.69 12.92
N ASP A 161 16.76 -39.03 11.99
CA ASP A 161 16.32 -37.63 12.26
C ASP A 161 14.99 -37.18 11.60
N SER A 162 14.06 -38.10 11.33
CA SER A 162 12.77 -37.72 10.72
C SER A 162 11.88 -36.86 11.64
N SER A 163 12.14 -36.81 12.95
CA SER A 163 11.34 -36.01 13.88
C SER A 163 11.73 -34.52 13.84
N GLY A 164 13.01 -34.18 13.68
CA GLY A 164 13.49 -32.80 13.60
C GLY A 164 13.08 -32.09 12.31
N GLN A 165 13.07 -32.80 11.18
CA GLN A 165 12.59 -32.26 9.90
C GLN A 165 11.07 -31.99 9.93
N ASN A 166 10.28 -32.89 10.52
CA ASN A 166 8.84 -32.69 10.69
C ASN A 166 8.52 -31.48 11.60
N ASP A 167 9.30 -31.27 12.68
CA ASP A 167 9.16 -30.10 13.55
C ASP A 167 9.50 -28.79 12.81
N THR A 168 10.55 -28.79 12.00
CA THR A 168 10.95 -27.61 11.20
C THR A 168 9.91 -27.27 10.13
N MET A 169 9.39 -28.27 9.43
CA MET A 169 8.31 -28.08 8.46
C MET A 169 7.04 -27.54 9.13
N GLN A 170 6.70 -28.03 10.32
CA GLN A 170 5.56 -27.52 11.08
C GLN A 170 5.74 -26.05 11.48
N LYS A 171 6.94 -25.66 11.92
CA LYS A 171 7.27 -24.25 12.20
C LYS A 171 7.16 -23.38 10.96
N TYR A 172 7.62 -23.86 9.80
CA TYR A 172 7.49 -23.16 8.53
C TYR A 172 6.02 -22.88 8.18
N ILE A 173 5.16 -23.92 8.22
CA ILE A 173 3.73 -23.78 7.93
C ILE A 173 3.06 -22.81 8.92
N GLN A 174 3.41 -22.91 10.21
CA GLN A 174 2.88 -22.01 11.24
C GLN A 174 3.27 -20.55 10.94
N LYS A 175 4.53 -20.29 10.60
CA LYS A 175 5.03 -18.96 10.28
C LYS A 175 4.42 -18.39 9.00
N ALA A 176 4.25 -19.21 7.96
CA ALA A 176 3.59 -18.80 6.74
C ALA A 176 2.10 -18.47 6.97
N THR A 177 1.41 -19.22 7.83
CA THR A 177 0.02 -18.93 8.23
C THR A 177 -0.08 -17.65 9.07
N GLU A 178 0.86 -17.43 10.00
CA GLU A 178 0.97 -16.19 10.77
C GLU A 178 1.14 -14.98 9.84
N LEU A 179 2.11 -15.06 8.91
CA LEU A 179 2.35 -14.02 7.89
C LEU A 179 1.11 -13.72 7.05
N GLN A 180 0.36 -14.74 6.65
CA GLN A 180 -0.89 -14.53 5.93
C GLN A 180 -1.90 -13.72 6.77
N GLY A 181 -2.01 -14.01 8.06
CA GLY A 181 -2.83 -13.24 8.99
C GLY A 181 -2.37 -11.78 9.12
N MET A 182 -1.06 -11.56 9.20
CA MET A 182 -0.47 -10.21 9.28
C MET A 182 -0.69 -9.41 7.99
N CYS A 183 -0.52 -10.03 6.81
CA CYS A 183 -0.79 -9.40 5.51
C CYS A 183 -2.26 -8.98 5.37
N LYS A 184 -3.20 -9.78 5.86
CA LYS A 184 -4.62 -9.41 5.95
C LYS A 184 -4.86 -8.24 6.89
N SER A 185 -4.24 -8.27 8.06
CA SER A 185 -4.38 -7.22 9.07
C SER A 185 -3.87 -5.88 8.54
N ILE A 186 -2.69 -5.85 7.93
CA ILE A 186 -2.11 -4.62 7.38
C ILE A 186 -2.93 -4.08 6.20
N ARG A 187 -3.46 -4.96 5.33
CA ARG A 187 -4.36 -4.55 4.24
C ARG A 187 -5.57 -3.81 4.79
N VAL A 188 -6.28 -4.41 5.75
CA VAL A 188 -7.49 -3.79 6.32
C VAL A 188 -7.17 -2.48 7.05
N THR A 189 -6.07 -2.46 7.82
CA THR A 189 -5.69 -1.29 8.62
C THR A 189 -5.35 -0.11 7.71
N LEU A 190 -4.43 -0.29 6.76
CA LEU A 190 -3.99 0.78 5.87
C LEU A 190 -5.08 1.23 4.90
N ASP A 191 -5.88 0.31 4.36
CA ASP A 191 -6.97 0.70 3.45
C ASP A 191 -8.01 1.57 4.17
N GLN A 192 -8.32 1.24 5.43
CA GLN A 192 -9.21 2.04 6.27
C GLN A 192 -8.61 3.39 6.63
N HIS A 193 -7.32 3.44 6.95
CA HIS A 193 -6.62 4.68 7.26
C HIS A 193 -6.62 5.63 6.06
N VAL A 194 -6.13 5.16 4.90
CA VAL A 194 -6.08 5.93 3.65
C VAL A 194 -7.48 6.38 3.24
N PHE A 195 -8.51 5.53 3.39
CA PHE A 195 -9.89 5.92 3.13
C PHE A 195 -10.36 7.09 4.02
N ARG A 196 -10.00 7.11 5.31
CA ARG A 196 -10.36 8.22 6.21
C ARG A 196 -9.65 9.49 5.82
N GLU A 197 -8.38 9.44 5.45
CA GLU A 197 -7.67 10.63 4.97
C GLU A 197 -8.35 11.22 3.73
N GLU A 198 -8.72 10.36 2.78
CA GLU A 198 -9.43 10.76 1.57
C GLU A 198 -10.79 11.38 1.83
N LEU A 199 -11.49 10.87 2.84
CA LEU A 199 -12.81 11.37 3.19
C LEU A 199 -12.77 12.65 4.03
N GLU A 200 -11.81 12.75 4.96
CA GLU A 200 -11.85 13.73 6.04
C GLU A 200 -10.81 14.84 5.84
N LEU A 201 -9.58 14.51 5.41
CA LEU A 201 -8.48 15.47 5.29
C LEU A 201 -8.38 16.10 3.90
N TRP A 202 -8.40 15.31 2.83
CA TRP A 202 -8.19 15.86 1.47
C TRP A 202 -9.21 16.94 1.06
N PRO A 203 -10.51 16.86 1.44
CA PRO A 203 -11.47 17.93 1.18
C PRO A 203 -11.17 19.26 1.89
N LEU A 204 -10.29 19.28 2.89
CA LEU A 204 -9.85 20.52 3.53
C LEU A 204 -8.85 21.30 2.67
N PHE A 205 -8.02 20.59 1.89
CA PHE A 205 -7.17 21.24 0.89
C PHE A 205 -8.00 21.94 -0.19
N ASP A 206 -9.17 21.37 -0.48
CA ASP A 206 -10.22 21.98 -1.30
C ASP A 206 -10.77 23.30 -0.79
N ARG A 207 -10.96 23.40 0.52
CA ARG A 207 -11.61 24.56 1.12
C ARG A 207 -10.65 25.64 1.58
N HIS A 208 -9.42 25.28 1.94
CA HIS A 208 -8.53 26.16 2.69
C HIS A 208 -7.23 26.53 1.97
N PHE A 209 -6.92 25.91 0.84
CA PHE A 209 -5.67 26.16 0.10
C PHE A 209 -5.94 26.64 -1.31
N SER A 210 -5.20 27.65 -1.77
CA SER A 210 -5.16 28.02 -3.19
C SER A 210 -4.40 26.97 -4.00
N VAL A 211 -4.52 27.01 -5.33
CA VAL A 211 -3.75 26.10 -6.21
C VAL A 211 -2.25 26.33 -6.03
N GLU A 212 -1.82 27.59 -5.90
CA GLU A 212 -0.41 27.96 -5.71
C GLU A 212 0.14 27.49 -4.36
N GLU A 213 -0.69 27.49 -3.32
CA GLU A 213 -0.30 26.92 -2.01
C GLU A 213 -0.13 25.41 -2.10
N GLN A 214 -1.01 24.72 -2.82
CA GLN A 214 -0.87 23.28 -3.04
C GLN A 214 0.35 22.93 -3.90
N ASP A 215 0.63 23.70 -4.96
CA ASP A 215 1.85 23.53 -5.76
C ASP A 215 3.10 23.64 -4.89
N LYS A 216 3.13 24.59 -3.94
CA LYS A 216 4.26 24.71 -3.00
C LYS A 216 4.39 23.50 -2.08
N ILE A 217 3.27 22.94 -1.61
CA ILE A 217 3.28 21.73 -0.78
C ILE A 217 3.83 20.55 -1.57
N VAL A 218 3.29 20.31 -2.77
CA VAL A 218 3.74 19.22 -3.66
C VAL A 218 5.20 19.39 -4.06
N GLY A 219 5.60 20.60 -4.46
CA GLY A 219 6.98 20.92 -4.78
C GLY A 219 7.93 20.71 -3.60
N ARG A 220 7.50 21.00 -2.37
CA ARG A 220 8.27 20.71 -1.15
C ARG A 220 8.41 19.20 -0.94
N ILE A 221 7.33 18.43 -1.06
CA ILE A 221 7.36 16.95 -0.95
C ILE A 221 8.35 16.36 -1.96
N ILE A 222 8.23 16.73 -3.24
CA ILE A 222 9.11 16.25 -4.29
C ILE A 222 10.56 16.67 -4.01
N GLY A 223 10.80 17.93 -3.65
CA GLY A 223 12.13 18.47 -3.38
C GLY A 223 12.82 17.86 -2.15
N THR A 224 12.06 17.40 -1.16
CA THR A 224 12.60 16.66 0.00
C THR A 224 12.73 15.16 -0.25
N THR A 225 12.02 14.64 -1.25
CA THR A 225 12.11 13.23 -1.62
C THR A 225 13.35 13.02 -2.49
N GLY A 226 14.31 12.23 -2.00
CA GLY A 226 15.55 11.97 -2.74
C GLY A 226 15.30 11.36 -4.12
N ALA A 227 16.11 11.75 -5.11
CA ALA A 227 15.95 11.31 -6.51
C ALA A 227 15.94 9.77 -6.68
N GLU A 228 16.68 9.04 -5.85
CA GLU A 228 16.70 7.57 -5.85
C GLU A 228 15.34 6.96 -5.45
N VAL A 229 14.66 7.58 -4.49
CA VAL A 229 13.32 7.18 -4.07
C VAL A 229 12.33 7.46 -5.21
N LEU A 230 12.41 8.66 -5.82
CA LEU A 230 11.57 9.02 -6.96
C LEU A 230 11.74 8.06 -8.16
N GLN A 231 12.98 7.64 -8.45
CA GLN A 231 13.28 6.64 -9.49
C GLN A 231 12.62 5.28 -9.26
N SER A 232 12.48 4.88 -8.00
CA SER A 232 11.80 3.63 -7.62
C SER A 232 10.29 3.79 -7.60
N MET A 233 9.84 4.95 -7.14
CA MET A 233 8.45 5.27 -6.89
C MET A 233 7.67 5.50 -8.20
N LEU A 234 8.26 6.15 -9.20
CA LEU A 234 7.57 6.45 -10.46
C LEU A 234 7.12 5.19 -11.23
N PRO A 235 7.98 4.17 -11.49
CA PRO A 235 7.52 2.90 -12.05
C PRO A 235 6.45 2.22 -11.20
N TRP A 236 6.60 2.29 -9.87
CA TRP A 236 5.69 1.63 -8.95
C TRP A 236 4.29 2.24 -9.02
N VAL A 237 4.18 3.56 -8.87
CA VAL A 237 2.88 4.25 -8.92
C VAL A 237 2.26 4.12 -10.31
N THR A 238 3.01 4.33 -11.39
CA THR A 238 2.47 4.26 -12.76
C THR A 238 1.96 2.87 -13.11
N SER A 239 2.54 1.80 -12.56
CA SER A 239 2.04 0.42 -12.74
C SER A 239 0.63 0.19 -12.18
N ALA A 240 0.14 1.06 -11.28
CA ALA A 240 -1.21 1.03 -10.73
C ALA A 240 -2.20 1.92 -11.52
N LEU A 241 -1.72 2.72 -12.47
CA LEU A 241 -2.48 3.76 -13.14
C LEU A 241 -2.78 3.41 -14.60
N THR A 242 -3.91 3.93 -15.11
CA THR A 242 -4.18 3.94 -16.56
C THR A 242 -3.28 4.95 -17.27
N GLN A 243 -3.10 4.84 -18.59
CA GLN A 243 -2.27 5.79 -19.35
C GLN A 243 -2.73 7.25 -19.17
N GLU A 244 -4.04 7.48 -19.12
CA GLU A 244 -4.61 8.80 -18.89
C GLU A 244 -4.24 9.34 -17.50
N GLU A 245 -4.32 8.50 -16.46
CA GLU A 245 -3.92 8.87 -15.10
C GLU A 245 -2.41 9.13 -14.99
N GLN A 246 -1.59 8.35 -15.69
CA GLN A 246 -0.14 8.55 -15.74
C GLN A 246 0.21 9.91 -16.36
N ASN A 247 -0.35 10.23 -17.53
CA ASN A 247 -0.10 11.49 -18.22
C ASN A 247 -0.51 12.69 -17.35
N LYS A 248 -1.70 12.64 -16.74
CA LYS A 248 -2.19 13.68 -15.83
C LYS A 248 -1.29 13.89 -14.61
N MET A 249 -0.83 12.81 -13.99
CA MET A 249 0.10 12.87 -12.86
C MET A 249 1.41 13.56 -13.28
N MET A 250 1.97 13.16 -14.43
CA MET A 250 3.22 13.71 -14.95
C MET A 250 3.10 15.20 -15.28
N ASP A 251 2.01 15.62 -15.92
CA ASP A 251 1.75 17.04 -16.21
C ASP A 251 1.72 17.88 -14.93
N THR A 252 1.06 17.37 -13.90
CA THR A 252 0.95 18.05 -12.60
C THR A 252 2.31 18.16 -11.91
N TRP A 253 3.12 17.09 -11.96
CA TRP A 253 4.47 17.09 -11.42
C TRP A 253 5.40 18.05 -12.14
N LYS A 254 5.35 18.10 -13.47
CA LYS A 254 6.12 19.07 -14.28
C LYS A 254 5.74 20.50 -13.94
N GLN A 255 4.46 20.76 -13.71
CA GLN A 255 3.97 22.08 -13.31
C GLN A 255 4.43 22.47 -11.90
N ALA A 256 4.27 21.59 -10.90
CA ALA A 256 4.67 21.85 -9.52
C ALA A 256 6.19 22.03 -9.34
N THR A 257 6.98 21.43 -10.23
CA THR A 257 8.45 21.48 -10.21
C THR A 257 9.04 22.34 -11.32
N LYS A 258 8.22 23.21 -11.93
CA LYS A 258 8.63 24.08 -13.03
C LYS A 258 9.85 24.91 -12.64
N ASN A 259 10.82 24.98 -13.56
CA ASN A 259 12.12 25.67 -13.38
C ASN A 259 13.05 25.02 -12.35
N THR A 260 12.96 23.71 -12.15
CA THR A 260 13.91 22.93 -11.34
C THR A 260 14.66 21.90 -12.20
N MET A 261 15.83 21.47 -11.74
CA MET A 261 16.58 20.36 -12.35
C MET A 261 15.78 19.05 -12.34
N PHE A 262 14.81 18.90 -11.41
CA PHE A 262 13.91 17.76 -11.40
C PHE A 262 12.98 17.74 -12.62
N SER A 263 12.50 18.90 -13.07
CA SER A 263 11.65 18.95 -14.27
C SER A 263 12.37 18.52 -15.55
N GLU A 264 13.68 18.83 -15.67
CA GLU A 264 14.53 18.37 -16.77
C GLU A 264 14.73 16.85 -16.70
N TRP A 265 15.13 16.34 -15.52
CA TRP A 265 15.27 14.90 -15.28
C TRP A 265 13.97 14.12 -15.56
N LEU A 266 12.81 14.65 -15.13
CA LEU A 266 11.51 14.01 -15.32
C LEU A 266 11.14 13.91 -16.81
N ASN A 267 11.48 14.91 -17.63
CA ASN A 267 11.25 14.86 -19.08
C ASN A 267 12.08 13.76 -19.73
N GLU A 268 13.38 13.68 -19.43
CA GLU A 268 14.26 12.63 -19.97
C GLU A 268 13.80 11.23 -19.56
N TRP A 269 13.43 11.05 -18.28
CA TRP A 269 12.97 9.77 -17.76
C TRP A 269 11.65 9.32 -18.37
N TRP A 270 10.71 10.25 -18.59
CA TRP A 270 9.38 9.95 -19.12
C TRP A 270 9.38 9.73 -20.63
N GLU A 271 10.03 10.61 -21.40
CA GLU A 271 10.10 10.51 -22.86
C GLU A 271 10.90 9.29 -23.33
N GLY A 272 11.87 8.81 -22.53
CA GLY A 272 12.57 7.56 -22.77
C GLY A 272 11.72 6.29 -22.65
N ASN A 273 10.56 6.35 -21.98
CA ASN A 273 9.63 5.22 -21.81
C ASN A 273 8.53 5.16 -22.88
N ASP A 274 8.31 6.22 -23.65
CA ASP A 274 7.32 6.30 -24.75
C ASP A 274 7.83 5.69 -26.07
N ALA A 275 8.97 5.00 -26.06
CA ALA A 275 9.51 4.33 -27.24
C ALA A 275 8.66 3.10 -27.63
N SER A 276 7.67 3.34 -28.47
CA SER A 276 7.13 2.39 -29.43
C SER A 276 8.26 1.79 -30.30
N SER A 277 8.91 0.74 -29.83
CA SER A 277 9.83 -0.08 -30.63
C SER A 277 9.71 -1.56 -30.22
N PRO A 278 9.23 -2.44 -31.12
CA PRO A 278 9.02 -3.85 -30.80
C PRO A 278 10.32 -4.62 -31.02
N THR A 279 11.26 -4.62 -30.08
CA THR A 279 12.30 -5.68 -30.04
C THR A 279 12.96 -5.81 -28.67
N SER A 280 13.15 -7.06 -28.23
CA SER A 280 13.91 -7.57 -27.05
C SER A 280 13.14 -7.75 -25.72
N THR A 281 12.19 -8.68 -25.72
CA THR A 281 11.33 -9.03 -24.57
C THR A 281 11.98 -9.87 -23.46
N PHE A 282 13.28 -10.20 -23.53
CA PHE A 282 13.93 -11.03 -22.51
C PHE A 282 15.08 -10.34 -21.75
N GLU A 283 15.84 -9.45 -22.37
CA GLU A 283 16.93 -8.72 -21.68
C GLU A 283 16.40 -7.56 -20.81
N ASN A 284 15.28 -6.95 -21.21
CA ASN A 284 14.67 -5.84 -20.50
C ASN A 284 14.07 -6.24 -19.12
N PHE A 285 13.57 -7.47 -18.99
CA PHE A 285 13.04 -7.99 -17.72
C PHE A 285 14.15 -8.28 -16.70
N SER A 286 15.28 -8.82 -17.17
CA SER A 286 16.46 -9.11 -16.34
C SER A 286 17.15 -7.82 -15.88
N PHE A 287 17.26 -6.82 -16.76
CA PHE A 287 17.85 -5.52 -16.42
C PHE A 287 16.98 -4.72 -15.44
N LYS A 288 15.65 -4.73 -15.61
CA LYS A 288 14.71 -4.15 -14.65
C LYS A 288 14.82 -4.87 -13.30
N ALA A 289 14.77 -6.20 -13.25
CA ALA A 289 14.90 -6.94 -11.99
C ALA A 289 16.25 -6.68 -11.26
N LEU A 290 17.36 -6.57 -12.00
CA LEU A 290 18.67 -6.28 -11.44
C LEU A 290 18.80 -4.83 -10.94
N MET A 291 18.17 -3.88 -11.65
CA MET A 291 18.08 -2.48 -11.22
C MET A 291 17.19 -2.34 -9.98
N TYR A 292 16.03 -3.00 -9.96
CA TYR A 292 15.16 -3.09 -8.79
C TYR A 292 15.91 -3.66 -7.57
N MET A 293 16.69 -4.73 -7.72
CA MET A 293 17.46 -5.31 -6.61
C MET A 293 18.62 -4.42 -6.11
N ARG A 294 19.30 -3.72 -7.03
CA ARG A 294 20.40 -2.79 -6.66
C ARG A 294 19.89 -1.53 -5.98
N VAL A 295 18.74 -1.03 -6.41
CA VAL A 295 18.08 0.14 -5.82
C VAL A 295 17.43 -0.22 -4.48
N LEU A 296 16.78 -1.39 -4.37
CA LEU A 296 16.22 -1.90 -3.11
C LEU A 296 17.30 -2.02 -2.02
N THR A 297 18.50 -2.52 -2.37
CA THR A 297 19.62 -2.67 -1.40
C THR A 297 20.16 -1.32 -0.89
N ARG A 298 20.13 -0.27 -1.72
CA ARG A 298 20.60 1.08 -1.33
C ARG A 298 19.53 1.93 -0.64
N VAL A 299 18.27 1.84 -1.08
CA VAL A 299 17.13 2.48 -0.41
C VAL A 299 16.94 1.91 1.00
N ILE A 300 17.15 0.60 1.21
CA ILE A 300 17.18 -0.01 2.55
C ILE A 300 18.31 0.58 3.42
N SER A 301 19.48 0.86 2.85
CA SER A 301 20.61 1.44 3.60
C SER A 301 20.38 2.91 3.97
N ILE A 302 19.71 3.69 3.11
CA ILE A 302 19.43 5.12 3.33
C ILE A 302 18.26 5.30 4.31
N LEU A 303 17.21 4.48 4.20
CA LEU A 303 16.04 4.54 5.09
C LEU A 303 16.32 3.94 6.49
N SER A 304 17.30 3.03 6.62
CA SER A 304 17.70 2.45 7.92
C SER A 304 18.58 3.37 8.78
N LEU A 305 19.16 4.44 8.22
CA LEU A 305 20.15 5.28 8.93
C LEU A 305 19.63 6.66 9.36
N GLY A 306 18.35 6.98 9.14
CA GLY A 306 17.79 8.28 9.54
C GLY A 306 18.52 9.49 8.92
N GLY A 307 19.22 9.27 7.80
CA GLY A 307 20.04 10.28 7.15
C GLY A 307 19.18 11.33 6.45
N ARG A 308 19.06 12.51 7.04
CA ARG A 308 18.61 13.71 6.31
C ARG A 308 19.60 13.98 5.19
N ILE A 309 19.20 13.78 3.95
CA ILE A 309 19.91 14.34 2.81
C ILE A 309 19.42 15.77 2.64
N SER A 310 20.20 16.70 3.17
CA SER A 310 20.07 18.13 2.90
C SER A 310 20.60 18.41 1.50
N PHE A 311 19.74 18.86 0.59
CA PHE A 311 20.17 19.55 -0.62
C PHE A 311 20.15 21.06 -0.34
N VAL A 312 21.35 21.63 -0.20
CA VAL A 312 21.62 23.01 -0.62
C VAL A 312 22.09 22.93 -2.06
#